data_AF-A0A959KWB8-F1
#
_entry.id   AF-A0A959KWB8-F1
#
_cell.length_a   1.000
_cell.length_b   1.000
_cell.length_c   1.000
_cell.angle_alpha   90.00
_cell.angle_beta   90.00
_cell.angle_gamma   90.00
#
_symmetry.space_group_name_H-M   'P 1'
#
loop_
_entity.id
_entity.type
_entity.pdbx_description
1 polymer ?
#
loop_
_entity_poly.entity_id
_entity_poly.type
_entity_poly.pdbx_seq_one_letter_code
_entity_poly.pdbx_strand_id
1 'polypeptide(L)'
;MGYSLTTTLEILLSINTSFMKIIAPLVLLFASVLCLYAQPNVALEAFATGLTEPVDIAHAGDERLFVVERPGLIRIVEPDGDVLPAPFLDITADVVDNASERGLLGLAFHPDYADNGYFFVNYTGAAGATHVSRFQVSAGNPNLADPTSEVVLFTVSQPFSNHNGGDLNFGPDGYLYIGLG
;
A
#
# COMPACT_ATOMS: atom_id res chain seq x y z
N MET A 1 -37.91 77.80 -8.82
CA MET A 1 -38.32 76.39 -8.61
C MET A 1 -37.05 75.55 -8.62
N GLY A 2 -36.51 75.25 -7.44
CA GLY A 2 -35.23 74.53 -7.29
C GLY A 2 -35.49 73.07 -6.97
N TYR A 3 -35.04 72.17 -7.86
CA TYR A 3 -34.87 70.77 -7.51
C TYR A 3 -33.44 70.59 -7.03
N SER A 4 -33.29 70.17 -5.77
CA SER A 4 -31.99 69.99 -5.11
C SER A 4 -31.25 68.80 -5.73
N LEU A 5 -30.01 69.01 -6.18
CA LEU A 5 -29.08 67.97 -6.69
C LEU A 5 -28.72 66.90 -5.64
N THR A 6 -29.20 67.03 -4.41
CA THR A 6 -28.92 66.09 -3.31
C THR A 6 -29.70 64.78 -3.41
N THR A 7 -30.84 64.74 -4.11
CA THR A 7 -31.67 63.52 -4.17
C THR A 7 -31.21 62.49 -5.21
N THR A 8 -30.42 62.87 -6.22
CA THR A 8 -29.94 61.93 -7.25
C THR A 8 -28.69 61.15 -6.83
N LEU A 9 -27.83 61.72 -5.96
CA LEU A 9 -26.59 61.05 -5.52
C LEU A 9 -26.84 59.99 -4.43
N GLU A 10 -27.79 60.23 -3.53
CA GLU A 10 -28.18 59.25 -2.49
C GLU A 10 -28.87 58.01 -3.10
N ILE A 11 -29.61 58.18 -4.20
CA ILE A 11 -30.22 57.06 -4.93
C ILE A 11 -29.14 56.20 -5.61
N LEU A 12 -28.09 56.80 -6.21
CA LEU A 12 -26.99 56.04 -6.82
C LEU A 12 -26.11 55.30 -5.78
N LEU A 13 -25.87 55.87 -4.60
CA LEU A 13 -25.09 55.24 -3.52
C LEU A 13 -25.89 54.13 -2.77
N SER A 14 -27.21 54.29 -2.67
CA SER A 14 -28.13 53.29 -2.12
C SER A 14 -28.24 52.03 -3.00
N ILE A 15 -28.29 52.20 -4.32
CA ILE A 15 -28.32 51.09 -5.28
C ILE A 15 -27.00 50.30 -5.21
N ASN A 16 -25.86 50.98 -5.04
CA ASN A 16 -24.54 50.33 -5.05
C ASN A 16 -24.27 49.46 -3.80
N THR A 17 -24.79 49.84 -2.64
CA THR A 17 -24.57 49.09 -1.38
C THR A 17 -25.56 47.93 -1.19
N SER A 18 -26.80 48.06 -1.68
CA SER A 18 -27.80 46.98 -1.61
C SER A 18 -27.56 45.88 -2.66
N PHE A 19 -27.11 46.22 -3.87
CA PHE A 19 -26.74 45.20 -4.87
C PHE A 19 -25.51 44.39 -4.45
N MET A 20 -24.51 45.04 -3.85
CA MET A 20 -23.26 44.38 -3.45
C MET A 20 -23.44 43.39 -2.27
N LYS A 21 -24.45 43.62 -1.41
CA LYS A 21 -24.85 42.69 -0.33
C LYS A 21 -25.49 41.38 -0.83
N ILE A 22 -26.03 41.38 -2.05
CA ILE A 22 -26.65 40.19 -2.67
C ILE A 22 -25.62 39.46 -3.57
N ILE A 23 -24.77 40.22 -4.27
CA ILE A 23 -23.76 39.67 -5.18
C ILE A 23 -22.62 38.98 -4.43
N ALA A 24 -22.12 39.55 -3.32
CA ALA A 24 -21.02 38.96 -2.56
C ALA A 24 -21.31 37.55 -2.00
N PRO A 25 -22.45 37.27 -1.33
CA PRO A 25 -22.77 35.92 -0.89
C PRO A 25 -23.08 34.97 -2.07
N LEU A 26 -23.58 35.47 -3.21
CA LEU A 26 -23.80 34.66 -4.40
C LEU A 26 -22.49 34.25 -5.07
N VAL A 27 -21.49 35.14 -5.12
CA VAL A 27 -20.12 34.84 -5.60
C VAL A 27 -19.40 33.89 -4.65
N LEU A 28 -19.53 34.05 -3.33
CA LEU A 28 -19.01 33.12 -2.33
C LEU A 28 -19.70 31.74 -2.40
N LEU A 29 -21.02 31.69 -2.64
CA LEU A 29 -21.76 30.46 -2.86
C LEU A 29 -21.31 29.78 -4.17
N PHE A 30 -21.13 30.53 -5.26
CA PHE A 30 -20.64 30.01 -6.54
C PHE A 30 -19.19 29.51 -6.45
N ALA A 31 -18.32 30.23 -5.74
CA ALA A 31 -16.94 29.81 -5.48
C ALA A 31 -16.87 28.56 -4.57
N SER A 32 -17.76 28.45 -3.58
CA SER A 32 -17.86 27.25 -2.74
C SER A 32 -18.33 26.02 -3.54
N VAL A 33 -19.26 26.19 -4.48
CA VAL A 33 -19.73 25.10 -5.37
C VAL A 33 -18.61 24.66 -6.32
N LEU A 34 -17.77 25.56 -6.82
CA LEU A 34 -16.61 25.20 -7.66
C LEU A 34 -15.51 24.44 -6.88
N CYS A 35 -15.38 24.66 -5.57
CA CYS A 35 -14.48 23.87 -4.71
C CYS A 35 -15.05 22.48 -4.35
N LEU A 36 -16.35 22.22 -4.51
CA LEU A 36 -16.95 20.91 -4.24
C LEU A 36 -16.70 19.87 -5.37
N TYR A 37 -16.18 20.28 -6.53
CA TYR A 37 -16.03 19.42 -7.72
C TYR A 37 -14.61 19.17 -8.20
N ALA A 38 -13.59 19.45 -7.38
CA ALA A 38 -12.22 19.01 -7.69
C ALA A 38 -11.89 17.71 -6.93
N GLN A 39 -12.69 16.67 -7.14
CA GLN A 39 -12.27 15.33 -6.72
C GLN A 39 -11.08 14.92 -7.60
N PRO A 40 -9.98 14.41 -7.02
CA PRO A 40 -8.85 13.94 -7.82
C PRO A 40 -9.34 12.86 -8.80
N ASN A 41 -8.97 12.99 -10.07
CA ASN A 41 -9.24 11.95 -11.05
C ASN A 41 -8.25 10.81 -10.78
N VAL A 42 -8.74 9.71 -10.22
CA VAL A 42 -7.95 8.50 -9.99
C VAL A 42 -8.03 7.63 -11.23
N ALA A 43 -6.88 7.37 -11.85
CA ALA A 43 -6.75 6.45 -12.95
C ALA A 43 -5.90 5.25 -12.52
N LEU A 44 -6.19 4.08 -13.08
CA LEU A 44 -5.34 2.91 -12.96
C LEU A 44 -4.36 2.89 -14.12
N GLU A 45 -3.07 2.80 -13.78
CA GLU A 45 -2.00 2.57 -14.73
C GLU A 45 -1.39 1.21 -14.43
N ALA A 46 -1.23 0.37 -15.45
CA ALA A 46 -0.55 -0.90 -15.29
C ALA A 46 0.94 -0.62 -15.11
N PHE A 47 1.47 -0.92 -13.92
CA PHE A 47 2.88 -0.70 -13.59
C PHE A 47 3.76 -1.91 -13.93
N ALA A 48 3.32 -3.13 -13.58
CA ALA A 48 4.05 -4.36 -13.86
C ALA A 48 3.09 -5.46 -14.37
N THR A 49 3.62 -6.41 -15.12
CA THR A 49 2.87 -7.56 -15.66
C THR A 49 3.65 -8.86 -15.51
N GLY A 50 3.02 -10.01 -15.76
CA GLY A 50 3.69 -11.31 -15.70
C GLY A 50 3.81 -11.93 -14.31
N LEU A 51 3.16 -11.33 -13.31
CA LEU A 51 3.03 -11.87 -11.95
C LEU A 51 1.96 -12.97 -11.90
N THR A 52 2.16 -13.97 -11.05
CA THR A 52 1.29 -15.12 -10.84
C THR A 52 0.71 -15.09 -9.44
N GLU A 53 -0.60 -14.88 -9.33
CA GLU A 53 -1.33 -14.87 -8.04
C GLU A 53 -0.66 -13.98 -6.96
N PRO A 54 -0.44 -12.68 -7.23
CA PRO A 54 0.15 -11.78 -6.25
C PRO A 54 -0.81 -11.56 -5.09
N VAL A 55 -0.31 -11.66 -3.85
CA VAL A 55 -1.12 -11.55 -2.62
C VAL A 55 -0.63 -10.47 -1.66
N ASP A 56 0.63 -10.04 -1.77
CA ASP A 56 1.22 -9.00 -0.94
C ASP A 56 2.33 -8.25 -1.71
N ILE A 57 2.65 -7.03 -1.27
CA ILE A 57 3.71 -6.20 -1.83
C ILE A 57 4.37 -5.34 -0.74
N ALA A 58 5.70 -5.36 -0.70
CA ALA A 58 6.49 -4.56 0.23
C ALA A 58 7.67 -3.89 -0.47
N HIS A 59 8.31 -2.93 0.19
CA HIS A 59 9.61 -2.39 -0.23
C HIS A 59 10.61 -2.53 0.93
N ALA A 60 11.88 -2.72 0.60
CA ALA A 60 12.93 -2.97 1.58
C ALA A 60 13.59 -1.69 2.15
N GLY A 61 12.88 -0.56 2.05
CA GLY A 61 13.45 0.78 2.28
C GLY A 61 14.17 1.38 1.08
N ASP A 62 14.22 0.67 -0.06
CA ASP A 62 14.70 1.16 -1.35
C ASP A 62 13.58 1.27 -2.39
N GLU A 63 13.91 1.52 -3.66
CA GLU A 63 12.94 1.73 -4.75
C GLU A 63 12.37 0.42 -5.32
N ARG A 64 12.90 -0.75 -4.93
CA ARG A 64 12.41 -2.04 -5.43
C ARG A 64 11.12 -2.40 -4.72
N LEU A 65 10.17 -2.94 -5.49
CA LEU A 65 8.99 -3.57 -4.93
C LEU A 65 9.18 -5.09 -4.93
N PHE A 66 8.86 -5.71 -3.80
CA PHE A 66 8.91 -7.15 -3.59
C PHE A 66 7.48 -7.66 -3.56
N VAL A 67 7.08 -8.33 -4.64
CA VAL A 67 5.73 -8.87 -4.80
C VAL A 67 5.72 -10.33 -4.37
N VAL A 68 4.83 -10.66 -3.44
CA VAL A 68 4.62 -12.01 -2.95
C VAL A 68 3.63 -12.73 -3.86
N GLU A 69 4.07 -13.84 -4.44
CA GLU A 69 3.25 -14.75 -5.24
C GLU A 69 2.86 -15.97 -4.38
N ARG A 70 1.54 -16.24 -4.32
CA ARG A 70 0.96 -17.29 -3.47
C ARG A 70 1.66 -18.66 -3.56
N PRO A 71 2.15 -19.13 -4.72
CA PRO A 71 2.84 -20.42 -4.82
C PRO A 71 4.16 -20.55 -4.04
N GLY A 72 4.71 -19.46 -3.50
CA GLY A 72 5.95 -19.49 -2.71
C GLY A 72 7.13 -18.73 -3.32
N LEU A 73 6.85 -17.73 -4.16
CA LEU A 73 7.86 -16.87 -4.77
C LEU A 73 7.76 -15.44 -4.25
N ILE A 74 8.90 -14.76 -4.12
CA ILE A 74 8.95 -13.30 -4.00
C ILE A 74 9.62 -12.76 -5.25
N ARG A 75 8.91 -11.93 -6.02
CA ARG A 75 9.40 -11.30 -7.24
C ARG A 75 9.90 -9.89 -6.95
N ILE A 76 10.91 -9.44 -7.69
CA ILE A 76 11.36 -8.04 -7.65
C ILE A 76 10.78 -7.34 -8.86
N VAL A 77 10.14 -6.21 -8.63
CA VAL A 77 9.75 -5.23 -9.64
C VAL A 77 10.67 -4.03 -9.48
N GLU A 78 11.36 -3.67 -10.57
CA GLU A 78 12.24 -2.52 -10.65
C GLU A 78 11.44 -1.20 -10.76
N PRO A 79 12.05 -0.04 -10.51
CA PRO A 79 11.34 1.26 -10.51
C PRO A 79 10.69 1.64 -11.84
N ASP A 80 11.11 1.02 -12.94
CA ASP A 80 10.54 1.17 -14.28
C ASP A 80 9.41 0.19 -14.59
N GLY A 81 9.07 -0.71 -13.65
CA GLY A 81 8.00 -1.70 -13.79
C GLY A 81 8.47 -3.07 -14.30
N ASP A 82 9.76 -3.22 -14.61
CA ASP A 82 10.31 -4.49 -15.08
C ASP A 82 10.37 -5.53 -13.94
N VAL A 83 9.85 -6.73 -14.21
CA VAL A 83 9.92 -7.86 -13.27
C VAL A 83 11.20 -8.64 -13.52
N LEU A 84 12.06 -8.76 -12.51
CA LEU A 84 13.30 -9.52 -12.65
C LEU A 84 13.01 -10.99 -12.99
N PRO A 85 13.80 -11.61 -13.90
CA PRO A 85 13.60 -13.00 -14.28
C PRO A 85 13.78 -13.99 -13.12
N ALA A 86 14.76 -13.75 -12.27
CA ALA A 86 14.98 -14.54 -11.07
C ALA A 86 14.15 -13.97 -9.90
N PRO A 87 13.47 -14.82 -9.10
CA PRO A 87 12.82 -14.36 -7.89
C PRO A 87 13.87 -13.96 -6.83
N PHE A 88 13.47 -13.08 -5.92
CA PHE A 88 14.22 -12.79 -4.70
C PHE A 88 14.29 -14.02 -3.79
N LEU A 89 13.16 -14.69 -3.57
CA LEU A 89 13.06 -15.92 -2.78
C LEU A 89 12.22 -16.94 -3.54
N ASP A 90 12.64 -18.20 -3.51
CA ASP A 90 11.87 -19.36 -3.96
C ASP A 90 11.86 -20.41 -2.84
N ILE A 91 10.68 -20.60 -2.27
CA ILE A 91 10.38 -21.64 -1.26
C ILE A 91 9.17 -22.48 -1.70
N THR A 92 8.93 -22.57 -3.01
CA THR A 92 7.80 -23.33 -3.59
C THR A 92 7.79 -24.80 -3.15
N ALA A 93 8.94 -25.37 -2.82
CA ALA A 93 9.06 -26.73 -2.31
C ALA A 93 8.52 -26.91 -0.88
N ASP A 94 8.48 -25.84 -0.08
CA ASP A 94 8.10 -25.86 1.33
C ASP A 94 6.67 -25.32 1.55
N VAL A 95 6.15 -24.59 0.56
CA VAL A 95 4.81 -23.99 0.59
C VAL A 95 3.76 -25.00 0.13
N VAL A 96 2.69 -25.13 0.90
CA VAL A 96 1.46 -25.82 0.51
C VAL A 96 0.46 -24.77 0.04
N ASP A 97 0.16 -24.74 -1.25
CA ASP A 97 -0.76 -23.79 -1.90
C ASP A 97 -2.01 -24.47 -2.51
N ASN A 98 -2.21 -25.74 -2.16
CA ASN A 98 -3.16 -26.63 -2.84
C ASN A 98 -4.65 -26.37 -2.55
N ALA A 99 -4.99 -25.36 -1.74
CA ALA A 99 -6.37 -25.10 -1.35
C ALA A 99 -6.59 -23.66 -0.84
N SER A 100 -7.69 -23.04 -1.30
CA SER A 100 -8.25 -21.79 -0.77
C SER A 100 -7.22 -20.69 -0.52
N GLU A 101 -6.93 -20.36 0.74
CA GLU A 101 -6.05 -19.24 1.15
C GLU A 101 -4.63 -19.69 1.49
N ARG A 102 -4.32 -20.97 1.31
CA ARG A 102 -2.97 -21.48 1.60
C ARG A 102 -1.97 -20.99 0.56
N GLY A 103 -0.75 -20.73 1.01
CA GLY A 103 0.35 -20.28 0.18
C GLY A 103 1.37 -19.48 0.98
N LEU A 104 2.24 -18.76 0.29
CA LEU A 104 3.02 -17.66 0.86
C LEU A 104 2.14 -16.40 0.86
N LEU A 105 1.95 -15.77 2.02
CA LEU A 105 0.86 -14.83 2.26
C LEU A 105 1.28 -13.44 2.75
N GLY A 106 2.46 -13.31 3.35
CA GLY A 106 2.91 -12.03 3.87
C GLY A 106 4.41 -11.88 3.85
N LEU A 107 4.87 -10.63 3.72
CA LEU A 107 6.26 -10.22 3.70
C LEU A 107 6.46 -8.94 4.52
N ALA A 108 7.42 -8.96 5.44
CA ALA A 108 7.88 -7.75 6.11
C ALA A 108 9.42 -7.70 6.14
N PHE A 109 10.00 -6.58 5.73
CA PHE A 109 11.42 -6.33 5.94
C PHE A 109 11.67 -5.83 7.37
N HIS A 110 12.78 -6.25 7.97
CA HIS A 110 13.22 -5.68 9.24
C HIS A 110 13.47 -4.18 9.10
N PRO A 111 13.17 -3.33 10.10
CA PRO A 111 13.46 -1.88 10.02
C PRO A 111 14.94 -1.57 9.70
N ASP A 112 15.86 -2.35 10.28
CA ASP A 112 17.31 -2.29 9.98
C ASP A 112 17.75 -3.20 8.80
N TYR A 113 16.89 -3.49 7.82
CA TYR A 113 17.20 -4.40 6.70
C TYR A 113 18.48 -4.01 5.94
N ALA A 114 18.74 -2.71 5.77
CA ALA A 114 19.95 -2.24 5.11
C ALA A 114 21.25 -2.71 5.78
N ASP A 115 21.22 -2.93 7.10
CA ASP A 115 22.37 -3.36 7.88
C ASP A 115 22.39 -4.87 8.14
N ASN A 116 21.23 -5.47 8.41
CA ASN A 116 21.13 -6.87 8.82
C ASN A 116 20.62 -7.82 7.74
N GLY A 117 19.97 -7.32 6.70
CA GLY A 117 19.43 -8.11 5.60
C GLY A 117 18.25 -9.02 5.96
N TYR A 118 17.62 -8.83 7.12
CA TYR A 118 16.55 -9.72 7.60
C TYR A 118 15.17 -9.32 7.08
N PHE A 119 14.41 -10.33 6.69
CA PHE A 119 13.01 -10.19 6.33
C PHE A 119 12.23 -11.40 6.84
N PHE A 120 10.92 -11.26 6.89
CA PHE A 120 10.02 -12.20 7.53
C PHE A 120 8.91 -12.56 6.56
N VAL A 121 8.53 -13.84 6.57
CA VAL A 121 7.46 -14.36 5.72
C VAL A 121 6.45 -15.13 6.55
N ASN A 122 5.20 -15.09 6.11
CA ASN A 122 4.11 -15.92 6.61
C ASN A 122 3.67 -16.86 5.48
N TYR A 123 3.77 -18.16 5.69
CA TYR A 123 3.37 -19.14 4.69
C TYR A 123 2.67 -20.35 5.31
N THR A 124 1.90 -21.05 4.48
CA THR A 124 1.34 -22.36 4.83
C THR A 124 2.35 -23.44 4.47
N GLY A 125 2.86 -24.16 5.48
CA GLY A 125 3.80 -25.25 5.32
C GLY A 125 3.16 -26.63 5.40
N ALA A 126 3.98 -27.63 5.74
CA ALA A 126 3.54 -29.01 5.89
C ALA A 126 2.34 -29.17 6.84
N ALA A 127 1.47 -30.14 6.55
CA ALA A 127 0.20 -30.37 7.24
C ALA A 127 -0.77 -29.16 7.21
N GLY A 128 -0.51 -28.14 6.39
CA GLY A 128 -1.35 -26.96 6.29
C GLY A 128 -1.17 -25.97 7.46
N ALA A 129 -0.09 -26.07 8.23
CA ALA A 129 0.18 -25.16 9.34
C ALA A 129 0.66 -23.79 8.84
N THR A 130 0.35 -22.72 9.57
CA THR A 130 0.97 -21.40 9.38
C THR A 130 2.39 -21.43 9.96
N HIS A 131 3.36 -20.97 9.18
CA HIS A 131 4.74 -20.74 9.57
C HIS A 131 5.04 -19.24 9.48
N VAL A 132 5.66 -18.70 10.52
CA VAL A 132 6.29 -17.38 10.45
C VAL A 132 7.79 -17.57 10.59
N SER A 133 8.51 -17.20 9.54
CA SER A 133 9.94 -17.45 9.42
C SER A 133 10.69 -16.17 9.11
N ARG A 134 11.91 -16.07 9.64
CA ARG A 134 12.89 -15.04 9.25
C ARG A 134 13.86 -15.64 8.25
N PHE A 135 14.15 -14.91 7.18
CA PHE A 135 15.21 -15.20 6.21
C PHE A 135 16.19 -14.02 6.16
N GLN A 136 17.29 -14.22 5.44
CA GLN A 136 18.32 -13.21 5.22
C GLN A 136 18.67 -13.09 3.72
N VAL A 137 18.93 -11.86 3.28
CA VAL A 137 19.49 -11.60 1.94
C VAL A 137 20.86 -12.26 1.77
N SER A 138 21.18 -12.70 0.55
CA SER A 138 22.48 -13.24 0.23
C SER A 138 23.58 -12.18 0.39
N ALA A 139 24.68 -12.54 1.05
CA ALA A 139 25.80 -11.62 1.32
C ALA A 139 26.47 -11.02 0.06
N GLY A 140 26.26 -11.62 -1.12
CA GLY A 140 26.87 -11.19 -2.38
C GLY A 140 25.89 -10.66 -3.43
N ASN A 141 24.58 -10.72 -3.18
CA ASN A 141 23.58 -10.31 -4.15
C ASN A 141 22.33 -9.76 -3.44
N PRO A 142 22.10 -8.43 -3.49
CA PRO A 142 20.94 -7.83 -2.82
C PRO A 142 19.60 -8.21 -3.48
N ASN A 143 19.62 -8.75 -4.70
CA ASN A 143 18.43 -9.22 -5.43
C ASN A 143 18.14 -10.71 -5.18
N LEU A 144 18.84 -11.37 -4.25
CA LEU A 144 18.65 -12.79 -3.96
C LEU A 144 18.69 -13.04 -2.45
N ALA A 145 17.67 -13.71 -1.92
CA ALA A 145 17.67 -14.23 -0.57
C ALA A 145 18.43 -15.56 -0.48
N ASP A 146 18.96 -15.87 0.70
CA ASP A 146 19.47 -17.20 0.99
C ASP A 146 18.34 -18.08 1.55
N PRO A 147 17.76 -19.04 0.77
CA PRO A 147 16.69 -19.90 1.26
C PRO A 147 17.16 -20.82 2.40
N THR A 148 18.47 -21.03 2.57
CA THR A 148 19.01 -21.86 3.66
C THR A 148 19.16 -21.09 4.98
N SER A 149 18.91 -19.78 4.98
CA SER A 149 18.99 -18.91 6.16
C SER A 149 17.74 -18.94 7.05
N GLU A 150 16.74 -19.78 6.71
CA GLU A 150 15.47 -19.82 7.41
C GLU A 150 15.63 -20.04 8.91
N VAL A 151 14.97 -19.20 9.69
CA VAL A 151 14.69 -19.43 11.11
C VAL A 151 13.19 -19.33 11.33
N VAL A 152 12.55 -20.48 11.57
CA VAL A 152 11.15 -20.55 11.96
C VAL A 152 11.00 -19.94 13.35
N LEU A 153 10.25 -18.86 13.47
CA LEU A 153 10.02 -18.16 14.73
C LEU A 153 8.89 -18.80 15.51
N PHE A 154 7.80 -19.17 14.82
CA PHE A 154 6.73 -19.97 15.38
C PHE A 154 5.90 -20.65 14.29
N THR A 155 5.16 -21.68 14.70
CA THR A 155 4.25 -22.46 13.85
C THR A 155 2.90 -22.60 14.54
N VAL A 156 1.81 -22.46 13.78
CA VAL A 156 0.43 -22.59 14.26
C VAL A 156 -0.31 -23.62 13.42
N SER A 157 -0.87 -24.64 14.05
CA SER A 157 -1.75 -25.58 13.36
C SER A 157 -3.04 -24.88 12.92
N GLN A 158 -3.38 -25.01 11.65
CA GLN A 158 -4.63 -24.48 11.09
C GLN A 158 -5.62 -25.63 10.84
N PRO A 159 -6.83 -25.59 11.41
CA PRO A 159 -7.82 -26.65 11.24
C PRO A 159 -8.46 -26.64 9.85
N PHE A 160 -8.39 -25.52 9.13
CA PHE A 160 -9.00 -25.34 7.81
C PHE A 160 -8.04 -24.62 6.85
N SER A 161 -8.31 -24.73 5.55
CA SER A 161 -7.52 -24.09 4.48
C SER A 161 -7.85 -22.62 4.23
N ASN A 162 -8.70 -22.03 5.06
CA ASN A 162 -9.16 -20.65 4.98
C ASN A 162 -9.14 -20.03 6.37
N HIS A 163 -9.32 -18.71 6.41
CA HIS A 163 -9.12 -17.87 7.58
C HIS A 163 -7.68 -18.02 8.10
N ASN A 164 -6.69 -18.03 7.21
CA ASN A 164 -5.30 -18.22 7.65
C ASN A 164 -4.61 -16.92 8.09
N GLY A 165 -5.21 -15.76 7.78
CA GLY A 165 -4.55 -14.47 7.95
C GLY A 165 -3.41 -14.34 6.94
N GLY A 166 -2.27 -13.82 7.37
CA GLY A 166 -1.09 -13.74 6.49
C GLY A 166 -0.25 -12.50 6.71
N ASP A 167 -0.90 -11.38 6.99
CA ASP A 167 -0.26 -10.06 7.03
C ASP A 167 0.85 -9.99 8.10
N LEU A 168 1.93 -9.31 7.75
CA LEU A 168 3.10 -9.06 8.58
C LEU A 168 3.47 -7.59 8.49
N ASN A 169 3.68 -6.94 9.63
CA ASN A 169 4.18 -5.56 9.61
C ASN A 169 4.97 -5.23 10.87
N PHE A 170 6.00 -4.40 10.73
CA PHE A 170 6.70 -3.83 11.87
C PHE A 170 6.01 -2.55 12.32
N GLY A 171 5.66 -2.49 13.61
CA GLY A 171 5.16 -1.26 14.22
C GLY A 171 6.26 -0.24 14.47
N PRO A 172 5.91 1.03 14.72
CA PRO A 172 6.86 2.08 15.09
C PRO A 172 7.57 1.83 16.43
N ASP A 173 7.10 0.87 17.22
CA ASP A 173 7.70 0.40 18.46
C ASP A 173 8.71 -0.75 18.26
N GLY A 174 8.93 -1.18 17.02
CA GLY A 174 9.93 -2.18 16.65
C GLY A 174 9.46 -3.64 16.80
N TYR A 175 8.18 -3.88 17.13
CA TYR A 175 7.63 -5.22 17.17
C TYR A 175 7.11 -5.67 15.80
N LEU A 176 7.27 -6.96 15.50
CA LEU A 176 6.60 -7.61 14.38
C LEU A 176 5.17 -8.00 14.80
N TYR A 177 4.19 -7.45 14.10
CA TYR A 177 2.78 -7.80 14.22
C TYR A 177 2.44 -8.87 13.18
N ILE A 178 1.77 -9.93 13.62
CA ILE A 178 1.32 -11.02 12.75
C ILE A 178 -0.21 -11.12 12.79
N GLY A 179 -0.83 -10.98 11.63
CA GLY A 179 -2.25 -11.25 11.43
C GLY A 179 -2.51 -12.75 11.29
N LEU A 180 -3.17 -13.34 12.29
CA LEU A 180 -3.65 -14.73 12.27
C LEU A 180 -5.18 -14.74 12.26
N GLY A 181 -5.75 -15.72 11.55
CA GLY A 181 -7.19 -15.99 11.50
C GLY A 181 -7.57 -17.34 12.09
#